data_AF-A0A9D1U1M2-F1
#
_entry.id   AF-A0A9D1U1M2-F1
#
_cell.length_a   1.000
_cell.length_b   1.000
_cell.length_c   1.000
_cell.angle_alpha   90.00
_cell.angle_beta   90.00
_cell.angle_gamma   90.00
#
_symmetry.space_group_name_H-M   'P 1'
#
loop_
_entity.id
_entity.type
_entity.pdbx_description
1 polymer ?
#
loop_
_entity_poly.entity_id
_entity_poly.type
_entity_poly.pdbx_seq_one_letter_code
_entity_poly.pdbx_strand_id
1 'polypeptide(L)'
;AERQAEEKAAQQEAEEKAAEQRAAEEAEAERQAEEEAAQQEAEEEAAEQRAAEEAEAERQAEEEAAQQEAEEKAAEQRAAEEAEAERQAEEKAAAAEEAEDDSQAPAPASYGENWYLDGDCTWYVYERRQQMGKPVSNQWGNASNWASAAKSQGLNVSSSPSVGAIVQSNAWTNGAWGSGHVAVVEKVNSDGSILVSEMNWSGGPGNKTMRTIGSYDVSSHNFIH
;
A
#
# COMPACT_ATOMS: atom_id res chain seq x y z
N ALA A 1 46.53 71.45 82.58
CA ALA A 1 47.26 70.21 82.30
C ALA A 1 46.32 69.00 82.37
N GLU A 2 45.70 68.70 83.52
CA GLU A 2 44.77 67.55 83.66
C GLU A 2 43.57 67.57 82.70
N ARG A 3 42.82 68.68 82.61
CA ARG A 3 41.69 68.79 81.66
C ARG A 3 42.06 68.52 80.19
N GLN A 4 43.25 68.96 79.78
CA GLN A 4 43.75 68.72 78.42
C GLN A 4 44.19 67.27 78.21
N ALA A 5 44.63 66.59 79.27
CA ALA A 5 44.97 65.17 79.21
C ALA A 5 43.70 64.29 79.15
N GLU A 6 42.66 64.63 79.93
CA GLU A 6 41.35 63.95 79.86
C GLU A 6 40.68 64.11 78.50
N GLU A 7 40.67 65.32 77.94
CA GLU A 7 40.08 65.59 76.62
C GLU A 7 40.80 64.81 75.51
N LYS A 8 42.13 64.70 75.61
CA LYS A 8 42.95 63.93 74.67
C LYS A 8 42.75 62.43 74.82
N ALA A 9 42.57 61.92 76.04
CA ALA A 9 42.26 60.51 76.29
C ALA A 9 40.86 60.14 75.78
N ALA A 10 39.86 60.99 76.01
CA ALA A 10 38.51 60.79 75.49
C ALA A 10 38.48 60.83 73.95
N GLN A 11 39.29 61.70 73.34
CA GLN A 11 39.42 61.76 71.89
C GLN A 11 40.08 60.50 71.31
N GLN A 12 41.12 59.98 71.96
CA GLN A 12 41.74 58.70 71.56
C GLN A 12 40.78 57.51 71.70
N GLU A 13 40.01 57.44 72.80
CA GLU A 13 39.02 56.36 72.99
C GLU A 13 37.89 56.45 71.94
N ALA A 14 37.47 57.65 71.57
CA ALA A 14 36.48 57.86 70.51
C ALA A 14 37.02 57.46 69.12
N GLU A 15 38.29 57.77 68.83
CA GLU A 15 38.95 57.32 67.60
C GLU A 15 39.12 55.81 67.55
N GLU A 16 39.46 55.17 68.67
CA GLU A 16 39.59 53.71 68.77
C GLU A 16 38.25 53.00 68.54
N LYS A 17 37.17 53.48 69.17
CA LYS A 17 35.81 52.96 68.93
C LYS A 17 35.33 53.18 67.49
N ALA A 18 35.66 54.32 66.89
CA ALA A 18 35.32 54.60 65.49
C ALA A 18 36.11 53.70 64.53
N ALA A 19 37.38 53.40 64.84
CA ALA A 19 38.18 52.46 64.07
C ALA A 19 37.66 51.02 64.20
N GLU A 20 37.26 50.60 65.41
CA GLU A 20 36.68 49.28 65.66
C GLU A 20 35.33 49.11 64.95
N GLN A 21 34.46 50.13 64.97
CA GLN A 21 33.21 50.12 64.21
C GLN A 21 33.44 50.01 62.70
N ARG A 22 34.40 50.76 62.14
CA ARG A 22 34.74 50.66 60.72
C ARG A 22 35.27 49.28 60.35
N ALA A 23 36.12 48.69 61.19
CA ALA A 23 36.62 47.33 60.98
C ALA A 23 35.50 46.29 61.06
N ALA A 24 34.52 46.47 61.94
CA ALA A 24 33.35 45.60 62.04
C ALA A 24 32.42 45.71 60.82
N GLU A 25 32.19 46.93 60.32
CA GLU A 25 31.40 47.19 59.10
C GLU A 25 32.09 46.63 57.86
N GLU A 26 33.42 46.78 57.74
CA GLU A 26 34.22 46.20 56.65
C GLU A 26 34.16 44.67 56.66
N ALA A 27 34.32 44.05 57.83
CA ALA A 27 34.20 42.60 57.99
C ALA A 27 32.77 42.08 57.71
N GLU A 28 31.74 42.88 57.98
CA GLU A 28 30.36 42.52 57.61
C GLU A 28 30.13 42.64 56.10
N ALA A 29 30.66 43.69 55.46
CA ALA A 29 30.59 43.86 54.01
C ALA A 29 31.33 42.75 53.26
N GLU A 30 32.51 42.32 53.75
CA GLU A 30 33.22 41.17 53.17
C GLU A 30 32.43 39.86 53.30
N ARG A 31 31.81 39.60 54.47
CA ARG A 31 30.96 38.41 54.65
C ARG A 31 29.73 38.43 53.73
N GLN A 32 29.09 39.59 53.57
CA GLN A 32 27.96 39.74 52.66
C GLN A 32 28.38 39.51 51.20
N ALA A 33 29.53 40.04 50.79
CA ALA A 33 30.07 39.82 49.45
C ALA A 33 30.42 38.35 49.19
N GLU A 34 30.98 37.65 50.19
CA GLU A 34 31.27 36.21 50.09
C GLU A 34 29.98 35.36 50.02
N GLU A 35 28.95 35.72 50.79
CA GLU A 35 27.64 35.06 50.74
C GLU A 35 26.91 35.29 49.40
N GLU A 36 26.95 36.52 48.86
CA GLU A 36 26.40 36.81 47.52
C GLU A 36 27.16 36.07 46.42
N ALA A 37 28.49 35.99 46.50
CA ALA A 37 29.29 35.23 45.54
C ALA A 37 28.94 33.73 45.57
N ALA A 38 28.80 33.15 46.77
CA ALA A 38 28.40 31.75 46.93
C ALA A 38 26.96 31.50 46.44
N GLN A 39 26.05 32.45 46.65
CA GLN A 39 24.67 32.36 46.11
C GLN A 39 24.66 32.43 44.58
N GLN A 40 25.47 33.30 43.97
CA GLN A 40 25.58 33.41 42.52
C GLN A 40 26.15 32.13 41.90
N GLU A 41 27.18 31.54 42.50
CA GLU A 41 27.76 30.27 42.03
C GLU A 41 26.75 29.13 42.13
N ALA A 42 26.00 29.04 43.24
CA ALA A 42 24.94 28.04 43.39
C ALA A 42 23.78 28.23 42.41
N GLU A 43 23.43 29.47 42.07
CA GLU A 43 22.39 29.76 41.08
C GLU A 43 22.85 29.41 39.66
N GLU A 44 24.12 29.66 39.32
CA GLU A 44 24.73 29.28 38.05
C GLU A 44 24.77 27.75 37.89
N GLU A 45 25.22 27.01 38.90
CA GLU A 45 25.19 25.54 38.89
C GLU A 45 23.76 24.99 38.76
N ALA A 46 22.79 25.59 39.47
CA ALA A 46 21.40 25.18 39.36
C ALA A 46 20.80 25.47 37.98
N ALA A 47 21.20 26.58 37.34
CA ALA A 47 20.80 26.90 35.97
C ALA A 47 21.41 25.92 34.97
N GLU A 48 22.68 25.55 35.13
CA GLU A 48 23.37 24.57 34.28
C GLU A 48 22.74 23.17 34.40
N GLN A 49 22.41 22.73 35.62
CA GLN A 49 21.71 21.47 35.85
C GLN A 49 20.33 21.45 35.18
N ARG A 50 19.56 22.54 35.29
CA ARG A 50 18.25 22.63 34.62
C ARG A 50 18.38 22.60 33.10
N ALA A 51 19.37 23.29 32.54
CA ALA A 51 19.64 23.25 31.10
C ALA A 51 20.05 21.85 30.62
N ALA A 52 20.84 21.12 31.43
CA ALA A 52 21.22 19.75 31.14
C ALA A 52 20.02 18.78 31.18
N GLU A 53 19.13 18.92 32.18
CA GLU A 53 17.90 18.13 32.28
C GLU A 53 16.93 18.42 31.13
N GLU A 54 16.77 19.69 30.74
CA GLU A 54 15.94 20.09 29.60
C GLU A 54 16.48 19.51 28.29
N ALA A 55 17.80 19.60 28.06
CA ALA A 55 18.43 19.01 26.89
C ALA A 55 18.33 17.47 26.86
N GLU A 56 18.33 16.81 28.02
CA GLU A 56 18.09 15.37 28.11
C GLU A 56 16.64 15.01 27.79
N ALA A 57 15.68 15.77 28.32
CA ALA A 57 14.26 15.57 28.02
C ALA A 57 13.95 15.77 26.53
N GLU A 58 14.54 16.78 25.88
CA GLU A 58 14.41 16.98 24.43
C GLU A 58 14.98 15.80 23.64
N ARG A 59 16.17 15.29 23.99
CA ARG A 59 16.75 14.10 23.33
C ARG A 59 15.87 12.87 23.49
N GLN A 60 15.31 12.64 24.67
CA GLN A 60 14.41 11.51 24.91
C GLN A 60 13.12 11.63 24.10
N ALA A 61 12.55 12.84 24.01
CA ALA A 61 11.36 13.09 23.19
C ALA A 61 11.62 12.88 21.68
N GLU A 62 12.80 13.29 21.19
CA GLU A 62 13.20 13.06 19.80
C GLU A 62 13.40 11.56 19.51
N GLU A 63 14.01 10.81 20.43
CA GLU A 63 14.18 9.37 20.29
C GLU A 63 12.82 8.63 20.32
N GLU A 64 11.90 9.01 21.21
CA GLU A 64 10.56 8.43 21.26
C GLU A 64 9.76 8.72 19.98
N ALA A 65 9.83 9.95 19.46
CA ALA A 65 9.20 10.31 18.19
C ALA A 65 9.75 9.48 17.03
N ALA A 66 11.07 9.28 16.97
CA ALA A 66 11.71 8.45 15.95
C ALA A 66 11.29 6.97 16.06
N GLN A 67 11.14 6.45 17.28
CA GLN A 67 10.64 5.08 17.50
C GLN A 67 9.19 4.93 17.05
N GLN A 68 8.32 5.89 17.37
CA GLN A 68 6.91 5.87 16.95
C GLN A 68 6.79 5.92 15.42
N GLU A 69 7.57 6.77 14.74
CA GLU A 69 7.58 6.82 13.26
C GLU A 69 8.08 5.50 12.65
N ALA A 70 9.09 4.88 13.26
CA ALA A 70 9.59 3.58 12.79
C ALA A 70 8.56 2.46 12.98
N GLU A 71 7.82 2.47 14.10
CA GLU A 71 6.76 1.49 14.37
C GLU A 71 5.57 1.66 13.41
N GLU A 72 5.17 2.90 13.10
CA GLU A 72 4.13 3.20 12.12
C GLU A 72 4.52 2.69 10.72
N LYS A 73 5.74 2.97 10.27
CA LYS A 73 6.25 2.46 8.99
C LYS A 73 6.33 0.93 8.95
N ALA A 74 6.71 0.30 10.05
CA ALA A 74 6.75 -1.17 10.14
C ALA A 74 5.34 -1.78 10.10
N ALA A 75 4.36 -1.13 10.73
CA ALA A 75 2.96 -1.55 10.68
C ALA A 75 2.37 -1.41 9.27
N GLU A 76 2.65 -0.31 8.58
CA GLU A 76 2.23 -0.08 7.18
C GLU A 76 2.83 -1.13 6.24
N GLN A 77 4.12 -1.43 6.39
CA GLN A 77 4.79 -2.49 5.60
C GLN A 77 4.15 -3.86 5.84
N ARG A 78 3.88 -4.24 7.09
CA ARG A 78 3.22 -5.51 7.40
C ARG A 78 1.82 -5.59 6.81
N ALA A 79 1.04 -4.50 6.89
CA ALA A 79 -0.28 -4.45 6.28
C ALA A 79 -0.23 -4.59 4.74
N ALA A 80 0.76 -3.97 4.09
CA ALA A 80 0.97 -4.10 2.65
C ALA A 80 1.38 -5.53 2.25
N GLU A 81 2.26 -6.17 3.01
CA GLU A 81 2.67 -7.57 2.79
C GLU A 81 1.50 -8.54 3.01
N GLU A 82 0.67 -8.32 4.03
CA GLU A 82 -0.53 -9.12 4.29
C GLU A 82 -1.56 -8.99 3.16
N ALA A 83 -1.84 -7.76 2.71
CA ALA A 83 -2.75 -7.51 1.59
C ALA A 83 -2.24 -8.14 0.27
N GLU A 84 -0.94 -8.13 0.03
CA GLU A 84 -0.34 -8.81 -1.12
C GLU A 84 -0.45 -10.34 -0.99
N ALA A 85 -0.22 -10.90 0.19
CA ALA A 85 -0.37 -12.33 0.45
C ALA A 85 -1.83 -12.79 0.25
N GLU A 86 -2.81 -12.01 0.71
CA GLU A 86 -4.23 -12.27 0.47
C GLU A 86 -4.57 -12.25 -1.02
N ARG A 87 -4.12 -11.22 -1.76
CA ARG A 87 -4.34 -11.12 -3.21
C ARG A 87 -3.76 -12.32 -3.96
N GLN A 88 -2.56 -12.76 -3.59
CA GLN A 88 -1.93 -13.93 -4.19
C GLN A 88 -2.66 -15.23 -3.82
N ALA A 89 -3.20 -15.34 -2.60
CA ALA A 89 -4.00 -16.48 -2.19
C ALA A 89 -5.33 -16.55 -2.96
N GLU A 90 -5.99 -15.41 -3.16
CA GLU A 90 -7.21 -15.30 -3.99
C GLU A 90 -6.93 -15.67 -5.46
N GLU A 91 -5.86 -15.15 -6.05
CA GLU A 91 -5.45 -15.48 -7.43
C GLU A 91 -5.16 -16.98 -7.58
N LYS A 92 -4.46 -17.57 -6.61
CA LYS A 92 -4.17 -19.01 -6.61
C LYS A 92 -5.41 -19.86 -6.38
N ALA A 93 -6.36 -19.41 -5.55
CA ALA A 93 -7.63 -20.09 -5.35
C ALA A 93 -8.48 -20.07 -6.62
N ALA A 94 -8.55 -18.92 -7.30
CA ALA A 94 -9.23 -18.78 -8.59
C ALA A 94 -8.61 -19.68 -9.67
N ALA A 95 -7.28 -19.73 -9.75
CA ALA A 95 -6.58 -20.62 -10.68
C ALA A 95 -6.79 -22.12 -10.35
N ALA A 96 -6.94 -22.48 -9.07
CA ALA A 96 -7.24 -23.84 -8.65
C ALA A 96 -8.69 -24.23 -8.98
N GLU A 97 -9.64 -23.31 -8.80
CA GLU A 97 -11.04 -23.52 -9.20
C GLU A 97 -11.16 -23.68 -10.73
N GLU A 98 -10.41 -22.88 -11.50
CA GLU A 98 -10.34 -23.00 -12.96
C GLU A 98 -9.70 -24.32 -13.42
N ALA A 99 -8.68 -24.82 -12.72
CA ALA A 99 -8.03 -26.09 -13.03
C ALA A 99 -8.90 -27.31 -12.68
N GLU A 100 -9.67 -27.25 -11.58
CA GLU A 100 -10.62 -28.29 -11.19
C GLU A 100 -11.81 -28.35 -12.18
N ASP A 101 -12.27 -27.20 -12.65
CA ASP A 101 -13.33 -27.08 -13.67
C ASP A 101 -12.93 -27.68 -15.02
N ASP A 102 -11.70 -27.42 -15.48
CA ASP A 102 -11.14 -28.01 -16.71
C ASP A 102 -10.98 -29.54 -16.61
N SER A 103 -10.89 -30.08 -15.38
CA SER A 103 -10.74 -31.52 -15.11
C SER A 103 -12.08 -32.26 -14.97
N GLN A 104 -13.19 -31.56 -14.74
CA GLN A 104 -14.54 -32.12 -14.54
C GLN A 104 -15.51 -31.85 -15.69
N ALA A 105 -15.17 -30.94 -16.61
CA ALA A 105 -15.88 -30.75 -17.86
C ALA A 105 -15.91 -32.06 -18.68
N PRO A 106 -17.09 -32.59 -19.07
CA PRO A 106 -17.16 -33.68 -20.04
C PRO A 106 -16.48 -33.26 -21.33
N ALA A 107 -15.63 -34.13 -21.88
CA ALA A 107 -14.80 -33.81 -23.03
C ALA A 107 -15.64 -33.21 -24.18
N PRO A 108 -15.40 -31.95 -24.59
CA PRO A 108 -16.04 -31.43 -25.79
C PRO A 108 -15.51 -32.24 -26.98
N ALA A 109 -16.43 -32.88 -27.69
CA ALA A 109 -16.10 -33.69 -28.85
C ALA A 109 -15.59 -32.81 -30.00
N SER A 110 -14.27 -32.74 -30.17
CA SER A 110 -13.54 -33.06 -31.41
C SER A 110 -12.05 -32.68 -31.30
N TYR A 111 -11.19 -33.68 -31.07
CA TYR A 111 -9.79 -33.61 -31.51
C TYR A 111 -9.79 -33.87 -33.02
N GLY A 112 -10.00 -32.83 -33.83
CA GLY A 112 -10.25 -33.04 -35.25
C GLY A 112 -10.17 -31.78 -36.10
N GLU A 113 -10.61 -31.93 -37.34
CA GLU A 113 -10.66 -30.86 -38.33
C GLU A 113 -11.68 -29.78 -37.93
N ASN A 114 -11.32 -28.52 -38.14
CA ASN A 114 -12.15 -27.37 -37.84
C ASN A 114 -13.18 -27.16 -38.93
N TRP A 115 -14.47 -27.23 -38.58
CA TRP A 115 -15.59 -27.09 -39.55
C TRP A 115 -16.20 -25.70 -39.58
N TYR A 116 -15.69 -24.77 -38.77
CA TYR A 116 -16.08 -23.38 -38.87
C TYR A 116 -15.51 -22.74 -40.14
N LEU A 117 -16.13 -21.66 -40.59
CA LEU A 117 -15.70 -20.98 -41.81
C LEU A 117 -14.38 -20.26 -41.55
N ASP A 118 -13.36 -20.56 -42.36
CA ASP A 118 -12.07 -19.86 -42.29
C ASP A 118 -12.28 -18.35 -42.40
N GLY A 119 -11.63 -17.62 -41.49
CA GLY A 119 -11.76 -16.17 -41.42
C GLY A 119 -12.81 -15.64 -40.44
N ASP A 120 -13.62 -16.49 -39.79
CA ASP A 120 -14.58 -16.10 -38.76
C ASP A 120 -14.05 -16.19 -37.33
N CYS A 121 -14.74 -15.51 -36.40
CA CYS A 121 -14.42 -15.54 -34.97
C CYS A 121 -14.46 -16.96 -34.40
N THR A 122 -15.46 -17.74 -34.80
CA THR A 122 -15.65 -19.14 -34.38
C THR A 122 -14.51 -20.05 -34.82
N TRP A 123 -14.06 -19.91 -36.07
CA TRP A 123 -12.91 -20.66 -36.60
C TRP A 123 -11.63 -20.34 -35.84
N TYR A 124 -11.36 -19.05 -35.62
CA TYR A 124 -10.16 -18.64 -34.89
C TYR A 124 -10.16 -19.15 -33.45
N VAL A 125 -11.28 -19.00 -32.74
CA VAL A 125 -11.39 -19.46 -31.35
C VAL A 125 -11.19 -20.97 -31.26
N TYR A 126 -11.76 -21.75 -32.20
CA TYR A 126 -11.51 -23.18 -32.29
C TYR A 126 -10.01 -23.47 -32.39
N GLU A 127 -9.30 -22.90 -33.36
CA GLU A 127 -7.85 -23.12 -33.55
C GLU A 127 -7.02 -22.69 -32.33
N ARG A 128 -7.36 -21.53 -31.73
CA ARG A 128 -6.60 -20.99 -30.60
C ARG A 128 -6.77 -21.84 -29.35
N ARG A 129 -7.99 -22.27 -29.07
CA ARG A 129 -8.33 -23.19 -27.96
C ARG A 129 -7.68 -24.57 -28.16
N GLN A 130 -7.61 -25.08 -29.40
CA GLN A 130 -6.86 -26.30 -29.72
C GLN A 130 -5.36 -26.18 -29.37
N GLN A 131 -4.72 -25.03 -29.66
CA GLN A 131 -3.32 -24.78 -29.29
C GLN A 131 -3.10 -24.74 -27.77
N MET A 132 -4.14 -24.39 -27.00
CA MET A 132 -4.14 -24.38 -25.54
C MET A 132 -4.51 -25.73 -24.93
N GLY A 133 -4.82 -26.75 -25.75
CA GLY A 133 -5.25 -28.07 -25.27
C GLY A 133 -6.69 -28.12 -24.77
N LYS A 134 -7.52 -27.11 -25.06
CA LYS A 134 -8.90 -26.97 -24.58
C LYS A 134 -9.92 -27.09 -25.72
N PRO A 135 -10.25 -28.29 -26.22
CA PRO A 135 -11.01 -28.45 -27.46
C PRO A 135 -12.37 -27.74 -27.49
N VAL A 136 -12.82 -27.42 -28.70
CA VAL A 136 -14.14 -26.81 -28.96
C VAL A 136 -14.95 -27.76 -29.82
N SER A 137 -16.25 -27.93 -29.55
CA SER A 137 -17.08 -28.82 -30.35
C SER A 137 -17.48 -28.15 -31.67
N ASN A 138 -17.42 -28.89 -32.78
CA ASN A 138 -17.88 -28.43 -34.11
C ASN A 138 -19.41 -28.23 -34.20
N GLN A 139 -20.17 -28.56 -33.16
CA GLN A 139 -21.65 -28.57 -33.16
C GLN A 139 -22.29 -27.32 -32.55
N TRP A 140 -21.50 -26.35 -32.08
CA TRP A 140 -22.07 -25.17 -31.39
C TRP A 140 -22.66 -24.13 -32.35
N GLY A 141 -22.33 -24.20 -33.65
CA GLY A 141 -22.90 -23.31 -34.67
C GLY A 141 -22.44 -21.86 -34.50
N ASN A 142 -23.35 -20.90 -34.66
CA ASN A 142 -23.02 -19.48 -34.55
C ASN A 142 -22.58 -19.09 -33.13
N ALA A 143 -21.70 -18.10 -33.03
CA ALA A 143 -21.15 -17.60 -31.76
C ALA A 143 -22.21 -17.27 -30.70
N SER A 144 -23.37 -16.74 -31.10
CA SER A 144 -24.51 -16.44 -30.22
C SER A 144 -25.07 -17.67 -29.48
N ASN A 145 -24.82 -18.88 -29.97
CA ASN A 145 -25.32 -20.13 -29.39
C ASN A 145 -24.29 -20.86 -28.52
N TRP A 146 -23.02 -20.47 -28.56
CA TRP A 146 -21.92 -21.25 -27.96
C TRP A 146 -22.09 -21.49 -26.46
N ALA A 147 -22.43 -20.45 -25.69
CA ALA A 147 -22.63 -20.58 -24.26
C ALA A 147 -23.74 -21.60 -23.92
N SER A 148 -24.88 -21.53 -24.61
CA SER A 148 -25.99 -22.47 -24.42
C SER A 148 -25.64 -23.91 -24.83
N ALA A 149 -24.91 -24.07 -25.95
CA ALA A 149 -24.49 -25.37 -26.46
C ALA A 149 -23.39 -26.01 -25.60
N ALA A 150 -22.43 -25.22 -25.11
CA ALA A 150 -21.42 -25.66 -24.18
C ALA A 150 -22.05 -26.15 -22.87
N LYS A 151 -22.99 -25.37 -22.32
CA LYS A 151 -23.73 -25.74 -21.12
C LYS A 151 -24.57 -27.00 -21.29
N SER A 152 -25.20 -27.21 -22.45
CA SER A 152 -25.96 -28.44 -22.72
C SER A 152 -25.07 -29.67 -22.87
N GLN A 153 -23.80 -29.48 -23.22
CA GLN A 153 -22.78 -30.51 -23.23
C GLN A 153 -22.15 -30.73 -21.85
N GLY A 154 -22.49 -29.93 -20.84
CA GLY A 154 -22.01 -30.06 -19.47
C GLY A 154 -20.72 -29.28 -19.17
N LEU A 155 -20.25 -28.44 -20.09
CA LEU A 155 -19.16 -27.51 -19.80
C LEU A 155 -19.63 -26.42 -18.84
N ASN A 156 -18.70 -25.90 -18.05
CA ASN A 156 -18.96 -24.76 -17.19
C ASN A 156 -19.06 -23.47 -18.01
N VAL A 157 -20.12 -22.72 -17.72
CA VAL A 157 -20.40 -21.43 -18.33
C VAL A 157 -20.75 -20.46 -17.22
N SER A 158 -19.93 -19.43 -17.07
CA SER A 158 -20.01 -18.47 -15.98
C SER A 158 -19.92 -17.02 -16.49
N SER A 159 -19.97 -16.06 -15.57
CA SER A 159 -19.68 -14.64 -15.83
C SER A 159 -18.27 -14.22 -15.39
N SER A 160 -17.42 -15.19 -15.00
CA SER A 160 -16.07 -14.93 -14.50
C SER A 160 -15.04 -15.21 -15.58
N PRO A 161 -14.15 -14.27 -15.92
CA PRO A 161 -13.11 -14.50 -16.90
C PRO A 161 -11.99 -15.33 -16.33
N SER A 162 -11.33 -16.10 -17.18
CA SER A 162 -10.16 -16.88 -16.82
C SER A 162 -9.30 -17.15 -18.06
N VAL A 163 -8.02 -17.46 -17.90
CA VAL A 163 -7.09 -17.51 -19.05
C VAL A 163 -7.35 -18.75 -19.89
N GLY A 164 -7.64 -18.54 -21.17
CA GLY A 164 -8.00 -19.59 -22.12
C GLY A 164 -9.50 -19.85 -22.21
N ALA A 165 -10.33 -19.24 -21.37
CA ALA A 165 -11.79 -19.26 -21.53
C ALA A 165 -12.22 -18.59 -22.84
N ILE A 166 -13.36 -19.02 -23.37
CA ILE A 166 -14.02 -18.36 -24.51
C ILE A 166 -14.95 -17.29 -23.96
N VAL A 167 -14.69 -16.03 -24.28
CA VAL A 167 -15.63 -14.94 -24.02
C VAL A 167 -16.64 -14.87 -25.16
N GLN A 168 -17.93 -14.92 -24.83
CA GLN A 168 -19.03 -14.96 -25.78
C GLN A 168 -19.99 -13.79 -25.57
N SER A 169 -20.34 -13.15 -26.69
CA SER A 169 -21.38 -12.14 -26.79
C SER A 169 -22.58 -12.70 -27.53
N ASN A 170 -23.76 -12.51 -26.97
CA ASN A 170 -25.02 -12.81 -27.64
C ASN A 170 -25.22 -11.92 -28.87
N ALA A 171 -26.18 -12.30 -29.71
CA ALA A 171 -26.55 -11.50 -30.86
C ALA A 171 -26.98 -10.09 -30.41
N TRP A 172 -26.43 -9.05 -31.04
CA TRP A 172 -26.76 -7.65 -30.78
C TRP A 172 -26.38 -7.11 -29.38
N THR A 173 -25.52 -7.79 -28.64
CA THR A 173 -25.00 -7.34 -27.33
C THR A 173 -23.51 -7.05 -27.39
N ASN A 174 -23.00 -6.16 -26.52
CA ASN A 174 -21.56 -5.89 -26.38
C ASN A 174 -20.86 -5.55 -27.73
N GLY A 175 -21.60 -4.91 -28.65
CA GLY A 175 -21.11 -4.57 -30.00
C GLY A 175 -21.16 -5.71 -31.03
N ALA A 176 -21.60 -6.91 -30.66
CA ALA A 176 -21.71 -8.05 -31.57
C ALA A 176 -22.92 -7.93 -32.51
N TRP A 177 -22.78 -8.53 -33.69
CA TRP A 177 -23.82 -8.56 -34.73
C TRP A 177 -24.76 -9.76 -34.54
N GLY A 178 -25.65 -10.02 -35.51
CA GLY A 178 -26.69 -11.05 -35.41
C GLY A 178 -26.21 -12.48 -35.16
N SER A 179 -24.97 -12.82 -35.55
CA SER A 179 -24.37 -14.12 -35.28
C SER A 179 -23.74 -14.25 -33.89
N GLY A 180 -23.76 -13.18 -33.09
CA GLY A 180 -22.98 -13.06 -31.85
C GLY A 180 -21.49 -12.89 -32.13
N HIS A 181 -20.67 -12.99 -31.10
CA HIS A 181 -19.21 -12.94 -31.24
C HIS A 181 -18.52 -13.79 -30.18
N VAL A 182 -17.36 -14.35 -30.53
CA VAL A 182 -16.51 -15.11 -29.59
C VAL A 182 -15.05 -14.70 -29.74
N ALA A 183 -14.34 -14.73 -28.61
CA ALA A 183 -12.90 -14.48 -28.53
C ALA A 183 -12.27 -15.39 -27.47
N VAL A 184 -10.95 -15.51 -27.44
CA VAL A 184 -10.21 -16.23 -26.38
C VAL A 184 -9.64 -15.22 -25.40
N VAL A 185 -9.80 -15.48 -24.10
CA VAL A 185 -9.16 -14.68 -23.04
C VAL A 185 -7.68 -15.05 -22.99
N GLU A 186 -6.81 -14.11 -23.36
CA GLU A 186 -5.35 -14.30 -23.32
C GLU A 186 -4.76 -13.89 -21.98
N LYS A 187 -5.40 -12.94 -21.28
CA LYS A 187 -4.97 -12.44 -19.97
C LYS A 187 -6.13 -11.84 -19.21
N VAL A 188 -6.17 -12.07 -17.89
CA VAL A 188 -6.96 -11.30 -16.92
C VAL A 188 -6.03 -10.31 -16.22
N ASN A 189 -6.36 -9.02 -16.25
CA ASN A 189 -5.58 -7.98 -15.61
C ASN A 189 -6.04 -7.76 -14.16
N SER A 190 -5.16 -7.18 -13.35
CA SER A 190 -5.43 -6.89 -11.93
C SER A 190 -6.56 -5.86 -11.70
N ASP A 191 -6.86 -5.03 -12.71
CA ASP A 191 -7.98 -4.08 -12.68
C ASP A 191 -9.33 -4.70 -13.08
N GLY A 192 -9.36 -6.02 -13.31
CA GLY A 192 -10.51 -6.78 -13.76
C GLY A 192 -10.80 -6.69 -15.26
N SER A 193 -10.00 -5.95 -16.03
CA SER A 193 -10.10 -5.96 -17.50
C SER A 193 -9.49 -7.23 -18.08
N ILE A 194 -9.87 -7.59 -19.30
CA ILE A 194 -9.32 -8.78 -19.98
C ILE A 194 -8.76 -8.44 -21.35
N LEU A 195 -7.61 -9.03 -21.69
CA LEU A 195 -7.08 -9.01 -23.04
C LEU A 195 -7.63 -10.24 -23.77
N VAL A 196 -8.29 -9.99 -24.91
CA VAL A 196 -8.85 -11.06 -25.74
C VAL A 196 -8.20 -11.08 -27.11
N SER A 197 -8.04 -12.27 -27.68
CA SER A 197 -7.67 -12.48 -29.07
C SER A 197 -8.87 -12.98 -29.85
N GLU A 198 -9.08 -12.43 -31.04
CA GLU A 198 -10.26 -12.72 -31.86
C GLU A 198 -9.97 -12.54 -33.35
N MET A 199 -10.93 -12.91 -34.18
CA MET A 199 -10.89 -12.70 -35.61
C MET A 199 -12.21 -12.11 -36.09
N ASN A 200 -12.18 -11.31 -37.15
CA ASN A 200 -13.37 -10.74 -37.78
C ASN A 200 -14.21 -9.82 -36.86
N TRP A 201 -13.56 -9.15 -35.91
CA TRP A 201 -14.22 -8.11 -35.09
C TRP A 201 -14.11 -6.73 -35.74
N SER A 202 -12.91 -6.14 -35.75
CA SER A 202 -12.65 -4.79 -36.26
C SER A 202 -11.75 -4.73 -37.50
N GLY A 203 -11.03 -5.81 -37.81
CA GLY A 203 -10.17 -5.91 -38.99
C GLY A 203 -10.86 -6.41 -40.26
N GLY A 204 -12.11 -6.86 -40.16
CA GLY A 204 -12.82 -7.56 -41.24
C GLY A 204 -12.44 -9.04 -41.38
N PRO A 205 -13.05 -9.78 -42.32
CA PRO A 205 -12.90 -11.23 -42.44
C PRO A 205 -11.43 -11.66 -42.54
N GLY A 206 -11.03 -12.67 -41.76
CA GLY A 206 -9.66 -13.19 -41.74
C GLY A 206 -8.65 -12.40 -40.90
N ASN A 207 -9.00 -11.21 -40.40
CA ASN A 207 -8.06 -10.40 -39.65
C ASN A 207 -8.12 -10.73 -38.16
N LYS A 208 -6.98 -11.15 -37.62
CA LYS A 208 -6.78 -11.37 -36.19
C LYS A 208 -6.56 -10.03 -35.49
N THR A 209 -7.27 -9.81 -34.40
CA THR A 209 -7.13 -8.61 -33.57
C THR A 209 -7.00 -9.01 -32.11
N MET A 210 -6.33 -8.15 -31.34
CA MET A 210 -6.38 -8.20 -29.89
C MET A 210 -7.06 -6.93 -29.39
N ARG A 211 -7.90 -7.05 -28.38
CA ARG A 211 -8.50 -5.89 -27.71
C ARG A 211 -8.64 -6.13 -26.22
N THR A 212 -8.72 -5.03 -25.49
CA THR A 212 -9.04 -5.06 -24.07
C THR A 212 -10.54 -4.85 -23.90
N ILE A 213 -11.19 -5.74 -23.12
CA ILE A 213 -12.54 -5.53 -22.60
C ILE A 213 -12.40 -4.92 -21.21
N GLY A 214 -12.97 -3.74 -21.01
CA GLY A 214 -12.93 -3.06 -19.72
C GLY A 214 -13.66 -3.87 -18.65
N SER A 215 -13.23 -3.77 -17.41
CA SER A 215 -13.80 -4.52 -16.28
C SER A 215 -15.32 -4.38 -16.14
N TYR A 216 -15.85 -3.18 -16.43
CA TYR A 216 -17.29 -2.91 -16.44
C TYR A 216 -18.09 -3.77 -17.44
N ASP A 217 -17.48 -4.15 -18.56
CA ASP A 217 -18.12 -4.94 -19.61
C ASP A 217 -17.87 -6.45 -19.44
N VAL A 218 -16.92 -6.86 -18.61
CA VAL A 218 -16.58 -8.29 -18.46
C VAL A 218 -17.78 -9.11 -18.01
N SER A 219 -18.51 -8.65 -16.99
CA SER A 219 -19.66 -9.38 -16.42
C SER A 219 -20.88 -9.44 -17.33
N SER A 220 -20.92 -8.69 -18.44
CA SER A 220 -22.00 -8.75 -19.43
C SER A 220 -21.78 -9.80 -20.52
N HIS A 221 -20.68 -10.56 -20.45
CA HIS A 221 -20.37 -11.66 -21.36
C HIS A 221 -20.55 -13.02 -20.67
N ASN A 222 -20.66 -14.07 -21.47
CA ASN A 222 -20.55 -15.44 -20.98
C ASN A 222 -19.10 -15.93 -21.18
N PHE A 223 -18.59 -16.68 -20.21
CA PHE A 223 -17.28 -17.33 -20.29
C PHE A 223 -17.47 -18.84 -20.28
N ILE A 224 -16.97 -19.50 -21.31
CA ILE A 224 -16.99 -20.96 -21.46
C ILE A 224 -15.58 -21.46 -21.13
N HIS A 225 -15.48 -22.33 -20.13
CA HIS A 225 -14.22 -22.85 -19.61
C HIS A 225 -13.80 -24.13 -20.32
#